data_AF-A0A936TNB2-F1
#
_entry.id   AF-A0A936TNB2-F1
#
_cell.length_a   1.000
_cell.length_b   1.000
_cell.length_c   1.000
_cell.angle_alpha   90.00
_cell.angle_beta   90.00
_cell.angle_gamma   90.00
#
_symmetry.space_group_name_H-M   'P 1'
#
loop_
_entity.id
_entity.type
_entity.pdbx_description
1 polymer ?
#
loop_
_entity_poly.entity_id
_entity_poly.type
_entity_poly.pdbx_seq_one_letter_code
_entity_poly.pdbx_strand_id
1 'polypeptide(L)'
;MAIGTLFTFLILFGYFILFETFWNGQTPGKRLMKLRVIQDDGRPITFFSSLARNVIRGADIMPFPFYSIGLISVFTSARARRLGDFVANTVVIKERESEAPTFEDIFEHEIIDSALRRIAPAVDFHGDMSVVSPSEILAVETFLRRRYDIPEQPRMWLAWRIAAPLVEKIRPSYQPESFNFEGFLEELLARYHAQARYRSER
;
A
#
# COMPACT_ATOMS: atom_id res chain seq x y z
N MET A 1 -9.74 -44.48 24.56
CA MET A 1 -9.30 -43.87 23.28
C MET A 1 -10.34 -42.91 22.71
N ALA A 2 -11.56 -43.34 22.37
CA ALA A 2 -12.58 -42.50 21.73
C ALA A 2 -12.93 -41.19 22.49
N ILE A 3 -13.07 -41.26 23.81
CA ILE A 3 -13.36 -40.08 24.65
C ILE A 3 -12.22 -39.05 24.60
N GLY A 4 -10.97 -39.50 24.62
CA GLY A 4 -9.79 -38.63 24.52
C GLY A 4 -9.64 -37.97 23.15
N THR A 5 -9.98 -38.70 22.08
CA THR A 5 -10.01 -38.15 20.72
C THR A 5 -11.11 -37.10 20.56
N LEU A 6 -12.30 -37.38 21.09
CA LEU A 6 -13.43 -36.43 21.06
C LEU A 6 -13.10 -35.16 21.86
N PHE A 7 -12.48 -35.31 23.04
CA PHE A 7 -12.07 -34.19 23.86
C PHE A 7 -11.01 -33.31 23.16
N THR A 8 -10.00 -33.93 22.54
CA THR A 8 -8.99 -33.22 21.75
C THR A 8 -9.60 -32.51 20.55
N PHE A 9 -10.54 -33.14 19.85
CA PHE A 9 -11.28 -32.55 18.74
C PHE A 9 -12.07 -31.32 19.19
N LEU A 10 -12.82 -31.42 20.29
CA LEU A 10 -13.60 -30.31 20.82
C LEU A 10 -12.72 -29.14 21.27
N ILE A 11 -11.56 -29.42 21.88
CA ILE A 11 -10.62 -28.36 22.25
C ILE A 11 -10.06 -27.69 21.00
N LEU A 12 -9.53 -28.45 20.04
CA LEU A 12 -8.87 -27.88 18.88
C LEU A 12 -9.86 -27.13 17.99
N PHE A 13 -11.01 -27.71 17.64
CA PHE A 13 -11.98 -27.07 16.75
C PHE A 13 -12.82 -26.03 17.49
N GLY A 14 -13.27 -26.36 18.70
CA GLY A 14 -14.08 -25.47 19.53
C GLY A 14 -13.34 -24.20 19.94
N TYR A 15 -12.03 -24.27 20.21
CA TYR A 15 -11.21 -23.09 20.46
C TYR A 15 -11.31 -22.08 19.32
N PHE A 16 -11.04 -22.50 18.07
CA PHE A 16 -11.07 -21.55 16.95
C PHE A 16 -12.47 -21.02 16.67
N ILE A 17 -13.50 -21.87 16.72
CA ILE A 17 -14.88 -21.46 16.44
C ILE A 17 -15.38 -20.47 17.50
N LEU A 18 -15.16 -20.77 18.78
CA LEU A 18 -15.60 -19.92 19.89
C LEU A 18 -14.89 -18.58 19.83
N PHE A 19 -13.56 -18.55 19.74
CA PHE A 19 -12.83 -17.29 19.73
C PHE A 19 -13.13 -16.47 18.47
N GLU A 20 -13.19 -17.08 17.28
CA GLU A 20 -13.55 -16.34 16.07
C GLU A 20 -14.99 -15.80 16.12
N THR A 21 -15.92 -16.48 16.78
CA THR A 21 -17.30 -15.97 16.91
C THR A 21 -17.38 -14.87 17.98
N PHE A 22 -16.79 -15.07 19.15
CA PHE A 22 -16.89 -14.13 20.28
C PHE A 22 -16.00 -12.88 20.13
N TRP A 23 -14.86 -12.99 19.45
CA TRP A 23 -13.95 -11.86 19.19
C TRP A 23 -13.94 -11.43 17.73
N ASN A 24 -15.09 -11.56 17.06
CA ASN A 24 -15.32 -10.95 15.75
C ASN A 24 -14.22 -11.27 14.72
N GLY A 25 -13.89 -12.56 14.61
CA GLY A 25 -12.89 -13.08 13.70
C GLY A 25 -11.46 -13.15 14.22
N GLN A 26 -11.27 -13.04 15.54
CA GLN A 26 -9.93 -13.06 16.15
C GLN A 26 -9.77 -14.20 17.16
N THR A 27 -8.61 -14.83 17.15
CA THR A 27 -8.12 -15.69 18.22
C THR A 27 -7.00 -14.97 18.99
N PRO A 28 -6.60 -15.40 20.20
CA PRO A 28 -5.56 -14.70 20.97
C PRO A 28 -4.28 -14.44 20.15
N GLY A 29 -3.81 -15.45 19.41
CA GLY A 29 -2.62 -15.32 18.55
C GLY A 29 -2.85 -14.40 17.35
N LYS A 30 -4.05 -14.45 16.72
CA LYS A 30 -4.40 -13.53 15.63
C LYS A 30 -4.46 -12.08 16.12
N ARG A 31 -5.02 -11.86 17.31
CA ARG A 31 -5.14 -10.54 17.93
C ARG A 31 -3.77 -9.94 18.25
N LEU A 32 -2.84 -10.75 18.79
CA LEU A 32 -1.45 -10.33 19.01
C LEU A 32 -0.75 -9.90 17.70
N MET A 33 -1.03 -10.61 16.61
CA MET A 33 -0.48 -10.32 15.27
C MET A 33 -1.27 -9.25 14.49
N LYS A 34 -2.29 -8.63 15.11
CA LYS A 34 -3.24 -7.70 14.47
C LYS A 34 -3.88 -8.28 13.21
N LEU A 35 -4.25 -9.56 13.25
CA LEU A 35 -4.95 -10.25 12.18
C LEU A 35 -6.43 -10.39 12.55
N ARG A 36 -7.32 -10.09 11.60
CA ARG A 36 -8.76 -10.31 11.73
C ARG A 36 -9.29 -11.11 10.56
N VAL A 37 -10.16 -12.04 10.85
CA VAL A 37 -10.97 -12.73 9.86
C VAL A 37 -12.23 -11.93 9.57
N ILE A 38 -12.50 -11.66 8.29
CA ILE A 38 -13.74 -11.03 7.82
C ILE A 38 -14.35 -11.85 6.68
N GLN A 39 -15.62 -11.62 6.37
CA GLN A 39 -16.22 -12.10 5.13
C GLN A 39 -15.65 -11.35 3.92
N ASP A 40 -15.74 -11.93 2.73
CA ASP A 40 -15.21 -11.32 1.50
C ASP A 40 -15.91 -9.98 1.14
N ASP A 41 -17.12 -9.77 1.66
CA ASP A 41 -17.90 -8.52 1.54
C ASP A 41 -17.57 -7.48 2.63
N GLY A 42 -16.61 -7.77 3.52
CA GLY A 42 -16.20 -6.87 4.60
C GLY A 42 -16.99 -7.03 5.90
N ARG A 43 -18.00 -7.91 5.94
CA ARG A 43 -18.81 -8.12 7.14
C ARG A 43 -18.06 -8.88 8.25
N PRO A 44 -18.46 -8.68 9.52
CA PRO A 44 -17.99 -9.52 10.62
C PRO A 44 -18.26 -11.00 10.34
N ILE A 45 -17.38 -11.87 10.81
CA ILE A 45 -17.56 -13.31 10.61
C ILE A 45 -18.79 -13.82 11.37
N THR A 46 -19.58 -14.67 10.72
CA THR A 46 -20.70 -15.36 11.37
C THR A 46 -20.25 -16.69 11.97
N PHE A 47 -21.01 -17.19 12.94
CA PHE A 47 -20.78 -18.51 13.54
C PHE A 47 -20.70 -19.62 12.48
N PHE A 48 -21.63 -19.65 11.52
CA PHE A 48 -21.65 -20.65 10.46
C PHE A 48 -20.45 -20.53 9.52
N SER A 49 -20.02 -19.31 9.18
CA SER A 49 -18.79 -19.09 8.42
C SER A 49 -17.57 -19.63 9.18
N SER A 50 -17.43 -19.34 10.48
CA SER A 50 -16.31 -19.86 11.28
C SER A 50 -16.34 -21.39 11.41
N LEU A 51 -17.53 -21.97 11.62
CA LEU A 51 -17.74 -23.41 11.67
C LEU A 51 -17.32 -24.08 10.36
N ALA A 52 -17.81 -23.59 9.22
CA ALA A 52 -17.50 -24.15 7.90
C ALA A 52 -16.00 -24.18 7.63
N ARG A 53 -15.28 -23.07 7.93
CA ARG A 53 -13.81 -23.01 7.77
C ARG A 53 -13.10 -24.02 8.66
N ASN A 54 -13.50 -24.10 9.93
CA ASN A 54 -12.83 -24.96 10.90
C ASN A 54 -13.13 -26.44 10.66
N VAL A 55 -14.30 -26.81 10.12
CA VAL A 55 -14.56 -28.20 9.70
C VAL A 55 -13.67 -28.59 8.52
N ILE A 56 -13.58 -27.73 7.48
CA ILE A 56 -12.70 -27.98 6.32
C ILE A 56 -11.22 -27.99 6.71
N ARG A 57 -10.84 -27.27 7.77
CA ARG A 57 -9.49 -27.36 8.35
C ARG A 57 -9.12 -28.79 8.77
N GLY A 58 -10.09 -29.60 9.20
CA GLY A 58 -9.87 -31.02 9.48
C GLY A 58 -9.44 -31.80 8.23
N ALA A 59 -10.02 -31.47 7.07
CA ALA A 59 -9.62 -32.03 5.79
C ALA A 59 -8.26 -31.50 5.29
N ASP A 60 -7.95 -30.21 5.56
CA ASP A 60 -6.63 -29.62 5.24
C ASP A 60 -5.47 -30.27 6.03
N ILE A 61 -5.75 -30.85 7.19
CA ILE A 61 -4.79 -31.57 8.05
C ILE A 61 -4.52 -33.01 7.54
N MET A 62 -5.36 -33.52 6.63
CA MET A 62 -5.44 -34.95 6.31
C MET A 62 -4.21 -35.55 5.57
N PRO A 63 -3.34 -34.81 4.86
CA PRO A 63 -2.03 -35.34 4.46
C PRO A 63 -1.03 -35.17 5.61
N PHE A 64 -1.02 -36.12 6.54
CA PHE A 64 0.10 -36.22 7.49
C PHE A 64 1.37 -36.60 6.71
N PRO A 65 2.54 -35.93 6.89
CA PRO A 65 2.89 -34.98 7.95
C PRO A 65 2.96 -33.51 7.51
N PHE A 66 2.73 -33.19 6.24
CA PHE A 66 2.84 -31.84 5.71
C PHE A 66 1.45 -31.35 5.34
N TYR A 67 0.96 -30.30 6.00
CA TYR A 67 -0.26 -29.51 5.74
C TYR A 67 -0.35 -28.97 4.29
N SER A 68 -0.20 -29.85 3.31
CA SER A 68 0.27 -29.59 1.96
C SER A 68 -0.85 -28.96 1.14
N ILE A 69 -2.07 -29.46 1.28
CA ILE A 69 -3.24 -28.92 0.58
C ILE A 69 -3.54 -27.49 1.02
N GLY A 70 -3.59 -27.25 2.33
CA GLY A 70 -3.81 -25.90 2.87
C GLY A 70 -2.69 -24.93 2.51
N LEU A 71 -1.44 -25.39 2.49
CA LEU A 71 -0.28 -24.59 2.12
C LEU A 71 -0.27 -24.24 0.62
N ILE A 72 -0.52 -25.22 -0.25
CA ILE A 72 -0.61 -25.02 -1.70
C ILE A 72 -1.73 -24.02 -2.02
N SER A 73 -2.91 -24.18 -1.42
CA SER A 73 -4.03 -23.26 -1.60
C SER A 73 -3.66 -21.81 -1.27
N VAL A 74 -2.91 -21.59 -0.18
CA VAL A 74 -2.47 -20.25 0.23
C VAL A 74 -1.47 -19.67 -0.76
N PHE A 75 -0.49 -20.46 -1.23
CA PHE A 75 0.53 -19.99 -2.18
C PHE A 75 -0.02 -19.75 -3.58
N THR A 76 -1.01 -20.52 -4.02
CA THR A 76 -1.64 -20.34 -5.33
C THR A 76 -2.69 -19.21 -5.31
N SER A 77 -3.22 -18.86 -4.13
CA SER A 77 -4.22 -17.80 -4.00
C SER A 77 -3.59 -16.42 -3.87
N ALA A 78 -3.93 -15.49 -4.77
CA ALA A 78 -3.53 -14.09 -4.70
C ALA A 78 -3.96 -13.39 -3.39
N ARG A 79 -4.96 -13.95 -2.68
CA ARG A 79 -5.49 -13.44 -1.40
C ARG A 79 -5.09 -14.31 -0.20
N ALA A 80 -4.12 -15.21 -0.37
CA ALA A 80 -3.59 -16.10 0.68
C ALA A 80 -4.69 -16.89 1.43
N ARG A 81 -5.71 -17.36 0.69
CA ARG A 81 -6.86 -18.12 1.24
C ARG A 81 -6.59 -19.61 1.28
N ARG A 82 -6.98 -20.26 2.39
CA ARG A 82 -7.02 -21.73 2.49
C ARG A 82 -8.32 -22.27 1.89
N LEU A 83 -8.41 -23.59 1.65
CA LEU A 83 -9.63 -24.22 1.16
C LEU A 83 -10.84 -23.93 2.06
N GLY A 84 -10.67 -23.98 3.38
CA GLY A 84 -11.74 -23.61 4.32
C GLY A 84 -12.21 -22.17 4.12
N ASP A 85 -11.31 -21.25 3.80
CA ASP A 85 -11.61 -19.83 3.61
C ASP A 85 -12.36 -19.56 2.31
N PHE A 86 -12.08 -20.36 1.26
CA PHE A 86 -12.85 -20.37 0.02
C PHE A 86 -14.27 -20.86 0.26
N VAL A 87 -14.45 -21.98 0.97
CA VAL A 87 -15.77 -22.55 1.25
C VAL A 87 -16.64 -21.59 2.07
N ALA A 88 -16.04 -20.87 3.01
CA ALA A 88 -16.77 -19.94 3.87
C ALA A 88 -16.83 -18.50 3.34
N ASN A 89 -16.29 -18.21 2.16
CA ASN A 89 -16.21 -16.87 1.57
C ASN A 89 -15.64 -15.82 2.52
N THR A 90 -14.43 -16.08 2.99
CA THR A 90 -13.80 -15.24 4.02
C THR A 90 -12.33 -14.99 3.72
N VAL A 91 -11.78 -13.95 4.35
CA VAL A 91 -10.39 -13.52 4.17
C VAL A 91 -9.79 -13.11 5.50
N VAL A 92 -8.47 -13.28 5.63
CA VAL A 92 -7.71 -12.79 6.77
C VAL A 92 -7.08 -11.47 6.37
N ILE A 93 -7.41 -10.40 7.08
CA ILE A 93 -6.82 -9.09 6.90
C ILE A 93 -5.88 -8.78 8.06
N LYS A 94 -4.88 -7.93 7.80
CA LYS A 94 -4.09 -7.31 8.85
C LYS A 94 -4.75 -5.99 9.20
N GLU A 95 -5.23 -5.88 10.43
CA GLU A 95 -5.66 -4.61 10.99
C GLU A 95 -4.44 -3.71 11.12
N ARG A 96 -4.37 -2.69 10.26
CA ARG A 96 -3.50 -1.56 10.52
C ARG A 96 -4.28 -0.67 11.47
N GLU A 97 -3.77 -0.53 12.70
CA GLU A 97 -3.95 0.73 13.42
C GLU A 97 -3.14 1.77 12.64
N SER A 98 -3.67 2.18 11.49
CA SER A 98 -3.42 3.53 11.04
C SER A 98 -4.31 4.34 11.96
N GLU A 99 -3.74 4.92 13.01
CA GLU A 99 -4.35 6.12 13.58
C GLU A 99 -4.65 6.99 12.36
N ALA A 100 -5.93 7.30 12.12
CA ALA A 100 -6.27 8.18 11.01
C ALA A 100 -5.40 9.41 11.23
N PRO A 101 -4.53 9.79 10.27
CA PRO A 101 -3.57 10.84 10.51
C PRO A 101 -4.35 12.04 11.03
N THR A 102 -3.86 12.62 12.14
CA THR A 102 -4.49 13.81 12.72
C THR A 102 -4.56 14.86 11.62
N PHE A 103 -5.52 15.79 11.69
CA PHE A 103 -5.57 16.90 10.74
C PHE A 103 -4.18 17.57 10.65
N GLU A 104 -3.52 17.79 11.78
CA GLU A 104 -2.12 18.21 11.87
C GLU A 104 -1.17 17.31 11.05
N ASP A 105 -1.17 15.99 11.25
CA ASP A 105 -0.29 15.04 10.55
C ASP A 105 -0.48 15.07 9.02
N ILE A 106 -1.71 15.31 8.54
CA ILE A 106 -2.03 15.41 7.12
C ILE A 106 -1.38 16.65 6.47
N PHE A 107 -1.27 17.75 7.22
CA PHE A 107 -0.72 19.01 6.72
C PHE A 107 0.75 19.22 7.10
N GLU A 108 1.24 18.61 8.18
CA GLU A 108 2.66 18.63 8.57
C GLU A 108 3.50 17.75 7.66
N HIS A 109 3.00 16.56 7.34
CA HIS A 109 3.63 15.67 6.38
C HIS A 109 2.91 15.85 5.05
N GLU A 110 3.35 16.85 4.29
CA GLU A 110 3.11 16.94 2.85
C GLU A 110 3.20 15.54 2.28
N ILE A 111 2.05 14.99 1.85
CA ILE A 111 1.92 13.60 1.41
C ILE A 111 3.12 13.36 0.51
N ILE A 112 4.08 12.54 0.99
CA ILE A 112 5.21 12.12 0.18
C ILE A 112 4.57 11.18 -0.83
N ASP A 113 3.95 11.75 -1.86
CA ASP A 113 3.40 11.00 -2.94
C ASP A 113 4.60 10.25 -3.51
N SER A 114 4.58 8.94 -3.34
CA SER A 114 5.63 8.07 -3.85
C SER A 114 5.89 8.30 -5.33
N ALA A 115 4.90 8.79 -6.08
CA ALA A 115 5.03 9.16 -7.48
C ALA A 115 5.89 10.42 -7.71
N LEU A 116 5.99 11.31 -6.72
CA LEU A 116 6.84 12.52 -6.75
C LEU A 116 8.23 12.28 -6.14
N ARG A 117 8.54 11.04 -5.75
CA ARG A 117 9.88 10.71 -5.26
C ARG A 117 10.89 10.89 -6.38
N ARG A 118 11.98 11.63 -6.10
CA ARG A 118 13.12 11.77 -7.01
C ARG A 118 13.69 10.40 -7.33
N ILE A 119 13.71 10.06 -8.61
CA ILE A 119 14.27 8.79 -9.11
C ILE A 119 15.44 9.07 -10.06
N ALA A 120 15.46 10.25 -10.70
CA ALA A 120 16.61 10.68 -11.48
C ALA A 120 17.70 11.28 -10.57
N PRO A 121 18.99 11.25 -11.00
CA PRO A 121 20.03 12.03 -10.37
C PRO A 121 19.62 13.51 -10.36
N ALA A 122 19.82 14.19 -9.23
CA ALA A 122 19.49 15.60 -9.09
C ALA A 122 20.17 16.40 -10.20
N VAL A 123 19.39 17.13 -10.99
CA VAL A 123 19.92 18.04 -12.00
C VAL A 123 20.36 19.30 -11.27
N ASP A 124 21.67 19.49 -11.14
CA ASP A 124 22.17 20.72 -10.54
C ASP A 124 21.95 21.89 -11.51
N PHE A 125 21.05 22.79 -11.12
CA PHE A 125 20.82 24.04 -11.82
C PHE A 125 20.74 25.20 -10.83
N HIS A 126 21.03 26.43 -11.27
CA HIS A 126 20.76 27.63 -10.49
C HIS A 126 19.88 28.59 -11.28
N GLY A 127 18.85 29.14 -10.64
CA GLY A 127 17.91 30.05 -11.28
C GLY A 127 16.94 30.61 -10.24
N ASP A 128 16.31 31.72 -10.59
CA ASP A 128 15.30 32.32 -9.71
C ASP A 128 14.00 31.51 -9.81
N MET A 129 13.55 30.97 -8.68
CA MET A 129 12.32 30.18 -8.58
C MET A 129 11.08 31.06 -8.36
N SER A 130 11.27 32.33 -7.97
CA SER A 130 10.17 33.24 -7.66
C SER A 130 9.30 33.59 -8.89
N VAL A 131 9.85 33.38 -10.09
CA VAL A 131 9.16 33.60 -11.37
C VAL A 131 8.17 32.49 -11.71
N VAL A 132 8.23 31.33 -11.04
CA VAL A 132 7.38 30.17 -11.35
C VAL A 132 6.02 30.31 -10.69
N SER A 133 4.94 30.15 -11.46
CA SER A 133 3.58 30.28 -10.96
C SER A 133 3.07 28.96 -10.35
N PRO A 134 2.07 29.01 -9.45
CA PRO A 134 1.46 27.79 -8.91
C PRO A 134 0.81 26.90 -9.97
N SER A 135 0.26 27.49 -11.04
CA SER A 135 -0.34 26.73 -12.15
C SER A 135 0.70 25.98 -12.98
N GLU A 136 1.91 26.55 -13.13
CA GLU A 136 3.04 25.89 -13.78
C GLU A 136 3.50 24.70 -12.95
N ILE A 137 3.62 24.85 -11.62
CA ILE A 137 3.94 23.76 -10.70
C ILE A 137 2.90 22.64 -10.75
N LEU A 138 1.61 22.97 -10.83
CA LEU A 138 0.55 21.97 -10.96
C LEU A 138 0.70 21.12 -12.23
N ALA A 139 1.13 21.73 -13.35
CA ALA A 139 1.40 20.99 -14.58
C ALA A 139 2.59 20.02 -14.40
N VAL A 140 3.64 20.47 -13.69
CA VAL A 140 4.79 19.63 -13.33
C VAL A 140 4.38 18.46 -12.45
N GLU A 141 3.62 18.72 -11.37
CA GLU A 141 3.11 17.67 -10.49
C GLU A 141 2.25 16.66 -11.25
N THR A 142 1.31 17.14 -12.07
CA THR A 142 0.40 16.27 -12.82
C THR A 142 1.16 15.35 -13.76
N PHE A 143 2.20 15.88 -14.42
CA PHE A 143 3.08 15.08 -15.27
C PHE A 143 3.86 14.04 -14.45
N LEU A 144 4.54 14.45 -13.38
CA LEU A 144 5.37 13.54 -12.57
C LEU A 144 4.55 12.42 -11.95
N ARG A 145 3.31 12.70 -11.49
CA ARG A 145 2.40 11.69 -10.96
C ARG A 145 2.01 10.62 -11.98
N ARG A 146 1.88 10.98 -13.26
CA ARG A 146 1.44 10.08 -14.34
C ARG A 146 2.58 9.50 -15.17
N ARG A 147 3.84 9.88 -14.92
CA ARG A 147 4.97 9.53 -15.80
C ARG A 147 5.12 8.03 -16.05
N TYR A 148 4.80 7.19 -15.05
CA TYR A 148 4.93 5.74 -15.15
C TYR A 148 3.78 5.08 -15.92
N ASP A 149 2.68 5.80 -16.14
CA ASP A 149 1.55 5.36 -16.97
C ASP A 149 1.74 5.73 -18.45
N ILE A 150 2.73 6.58 -18.77
CA ILE A 150 2.96 7.14 -20.11
C ILE A 150 4.09 6.36 -20.81
N PRO A 151 3.90 5.92 -22.07
CA PRO A 151 4.97 5.30 -22.85
C PRO A 151 6.17 6.23 -23.03
N GLU A 152 7.37 5.66 -23.18
CA GLU A 152 8.64 6.40 -23.16
C GLU A 152 8.71 7.58 -24.15
N GLN A 153 8.34 7.37 -25.41
CA GLN A 153 8.41 8.41 -26.45
C GLN A 153 7.47 9.60 -26.15
N PRO A 154 6.15 9.40 -25.93
CA PRO A 154 5.25 10.48 -25.48
C PRO A 154 5.68 11.15 -24.19
N ARG A 155 6.24 10.40 -23.23
CA ARG A 155 6.71 10.92 -21.95
C ARG A 155 7.85 11.91 -22.13
N MET A 156 8.87 11.57 -22.93
CA MET A 156 9.99 12.47 -23.22
C MET A 156 9.53 13.76 -23.92
N TRP A 157 8.61 13.64 -24.87
CA TRP A 157 8.03 14.80 -25.56
C TRP A 157 7.25 15.70 -24.60
N LEU A 158 6.45 15.12 -23.71
CA LEU A 158 5.66 15.87 -22.73
C LEU A 158 6.54 16.54 -21.68
N ALA A 159 7.60 15.85 -21.23
CA ALA A 159 8.61 16.42 -20.35
C ALA A 159 9.25 17.68 -20.98
N TRP A 160 9.68 17.59 -22.25
CA TRP A 160 10.20 18.74 -22.98
C TRP A 160 9.16 19.85 -23.12
N ARG A 161 7.91 19.52 -23.48
CA ARG A 161 6.82 20.48 -23.68
C ARG A 161 6.52 21.28 -22.41
N ILE A 162 6.61 20.67 -21.24
CA ILE A 162 6.40 21.32 -19.94
C ILE A 162 7.65 22.07 -19.49
N ALA A 163 8.83 21.48 -19.67
CA ALA A 163 10.08 22.06 -19.20
C ALA A 163 10.55 23.25 -20.04
N ALA A 164 10.36 23.25 -21.36
CA ALA A 164 10.91 24.28 -22.24
C ALA A 164 10.47 25.71 -21.89
N PRO A 165 9.16 26.00 -21.65
CA PRO A 165 8.73 27.32 -21.20
C PRO A 165 9.34 27.72 -19.84
N LEU A 166 9.53 26.76 -18.94
CA LEU A 166 10.10 26.99 -17.61
C LEU A 166 11.60 27.29 -17.69
N VAL A 167 12.32 26.59 -18.55
CA VAL A 167 13.74 26.86 -18.82
C VAL A 167 13.92 28.26 -19.41
N GLU A 168 13.06 28.68 -20.33
CA GLU A 168 13.12 30.03 -20.92
C GLU A 168 12.82 31.13 -19.88
N LYS A 169 11.88 30.87 -18.97
CA LYS A 169 11.45 31.80 -17.93
C LYS A 169 12.46 31.93 -16.79
N ILE A 170 12.98 30.81 -16.29
CA ILE A 170 13.93 30.75 -15.17
C ILE A 170 15.35 31.09 -15.63
N ARG A 171 15.67 30.81 -16.90
CA ARG A 171 17.02 30.88 -17.47
C ARG A 171 18.07 30.23 -16.55
N PRO A 172 17.90 28.95 -16.22
CA PRO A 172 18.77 28.31 -15.26
C PRO A 172 20.19 28.16 -15.83
N SER A 173 21.21 28.37 -15.01
CA SER A 173 22.55 27.85 -15.30
C SER A 173 22.58 26.37 -14.94
N TYR A 174 22.89 25.50 -15.90
CA TYR A 174 22.94 24.05 -15.72
C TYR A 174 24.19 23.46 -16.37
N GLN A 175 24.62 22.29 -15.88
CA GLN A 175 25.68 21.53 -16.53
C GLN A 175 25.09 20.71 -17.69
N PRO A 176 25.57 20.87 -18.94
CA PRO A 176 24.99 20.17 -20.10
C PRO A 176 25.03 18.64 -20.00
N GLU A 177 26.01 18.10 -19.29
CA GLU A 177 26.25 16.65 -19.16
C GLU A 177 25.22 15.96 -18.26
N SER A 178 24.69 16.66 -17.26
CA SER A 178 23.71 16.12 -16.31
C SER A 178 22.27 16.55 -16.62
N PHE A 179 22.08 17.47 -17.59
CA PHE A 179 20.78 18.07 -17.84
C PHE A 179 19.83 17.10 -18.56
N ASN A 180 18.70 16.84 -17.93
CA ASN A 180 17.60 16.11 -18.52
C ASN A 180 16.27 16.75 -18.10
N PHE A 181 15.26 16.75 -18.98
CA PHE A 181 14.02 17.48 -18.72
C PHE A 181 13.23 16.90 -17.55
N GLU A 182 13.16 15.58 -17.40
CA GLU A 182 12.42 14.96 -16.27
C GLU A 182 13.05 15.29 -14.92
N GLY A 183 14.37 15.20 -14.81
CA GLY A 183 15.14 15.52 -13.62
C GLY A 183 15.18 17.02 -13.33
N PHE A 184 15.14 17.87 -14.36
CA PHE A 184 14.92 19.31 -14.17
C PHE A 184 13.55 19.56 -13.52
N LEU A 185 12.49 18.91 -13.99
CA LEU A 185 11.15 19.02 -13.42
C LEU A 185 11.07 18.46 -11.99
N GLU A 186 11.73 17.34 -11.69
CA GLU A 186 11.85 16.79 -10.33
C GLU A 186 12.59 17.77 -9.39
N GLU A 187 13.70 18.34 -9.83
CA GLU A 187 14.49 19.29 -9.05
C GLU A 187 13.70 20.58 -8.81
N LEU A 188 13.05 21.10 -9.86
CA LEU A 188 12.21 22.30 -9.81
C LEU A 188 11.10 22.16 -8.76
N LEU A 189 10.35 21.06 -8.81
CA LEU A 189 9.24 20.82 -7.88
C LEU A 189 9.74 20.77 -6.43
N ALA A 190 10.80 20.01 -6.18
CA ALA A 190 11.36 19.89 -4.84
C ALA A 190 11.92 21.21 -4.30
N ARG A 191 12.51 22.07 -5.14
CA ARG A 191 12.94 23.41 -4.73
C ARG A 191 11.77 24.35 -4.44
N TYR A 192 10.68 24.25 -5.21
CA TYR A 192 9.47 25.02 -4.96
C TYR A 192 8.88 24.69 -3.58
N HIS A 193 8.72 23.41 -3.25
CA HIS A 193 8.25 22.99 -1.92
C HIS A 193 9.21 23.39 -0.80
N ALA A 194 10.53 23.29 -1.03
CA ALA A 194 11.52 23.75 -0.06
C ALA A 194 11.39 25.26 0.23
N GLN A 195 11.21 26.10 -0.79
CA GLN A 195 11.00 27.55 -0.61
C GLN A 195 9.67 27.86 0.08
N ALA A 196 8.61 27.11 -0.20
CA ALA A 196 7.31 27.28 0.45
C ALA A 196 7.42 27.07 1.98
N ARG A 197 8.16 26.06 2.43
CA ARG A 197 8.42 25.80 3.86
C ARG A 197 9.11 26.98 4.56
N TYR A 198 10.13 27.57 3.93
CA TYR A 198 10.82 28.74 4.50
C TYR A 198 9.94 29.99 4.58
N ARG A 199 8.89 30.11 3.75
CA ARG A 199 7.95 31.24 3.83
C ARG A 199 6.91 31.06 4.92
N SER A 200 6.52 29.84 5.27
CA SER A 200 5.53 29.58 6.32
C SER A 200 6.07 29.71 7.75
N GLU A 201 7.39 29.67 7.93
CA GLU A 201 8.05 29.79 9.25
C GLU A 201 8.36 31.25 9.66
N ARG A 202 8.05 32.24 8.83
CA ARG A 202 8.19 33.68 9.12
C ARG A 202 6.85 34.34 9.37
#